data_AF-A0A427UC64-F1
#
_entry.id   AF-A0A427UC64-F1
#
_cell.length_a   1.000
_cell.length_b   1.000
_cell.length_c   1.000
_cell.angle_alpha   90.00
_cell.angle_beta   90.00
_cell.angle_gamma   90.00
#
_symmetry.space_group_name_H-M   'P 1'
#
loop_
_entity.id
_entity.type
_entity.pdbx_description
1 polymer ?
#
loop_
_entity_poly.entity_id
_entity_poly.type
_entity_poly.pdbx_seq_one_letter_code
_entity_poly.pdbx_strand_id
1 'polypeptide(L)'
;SSARFVSAGRTDTGVHAMGQVVAFDTDKPKLAIPRVINSKLPGDIWAWSRAEVDSDFHPRRYARNRTYRYITPSMDADISKIRAACSILEGSHDFANFCFRDNGRSTIRRIEKIDVRLAGNLLRIDITANSFLWKMIRKIVTVLLLVGNGARDLEWLENMLDPASYEEGIKPAKPYGLILTDVNYGDSVQWFDDGYSMRRSRERIEEYLVYHQVLAEVMDQFLPKE
;
A
#
# COMPACT_ATOMS: atom_id res chain seq x y z
N SER A 1 2.95 -30.29 -10.02
CA SER A 1 2.35 -29.24 -10.84
C SER A 1 2.73 -27.89 -10.24
N SER A 2 3.51 -27.07 -10.95
CA SER A 2 3.72 -25.68 -10.56
C SER A 2 2.47 -24.89 -10.92
N ALA A 3 1.65 -24.51 -9.95
CA ALA A 3 0.56 -23.57 -10.20
C ALA A 3 1.19 -22.30 -10.78
N ARG A 4 0.99 -22.06 -12.08
CA ARG A 4 1.44 -20.84 -12.75
C ARG A 4 0.56 -19.73 -12.20
N PHE A 5 1.10 -18.96 -11.26
CA PHE A 5 0.36 -17.87 -10.62
C PHE A 5 0.96 -16.51 -10.98
N VAL A 6 0.11 -15.50 -10.99
CA VAL A 6 0.47 -14.10 -11.23
C VAL A 6 -0.21 -13.23 -10.17
N SER A 7 0.46 -12.16 -9.72
CA SER A 7 -0.09 -11.23 -8.72
C SER A 7 -0.49 -9.89 -9.33
N ALA A 8 -1.35 -9.14 -8.63
CA ALA A 8 -1.76 -7.79 -9.03
C ALA A 8 -0.65 -6.74 -8.88
N GLY A 9 0.26 -6.99 -7.94
CA GLY A 9 1.43 -6.16 -7.68
C GLY A 9 2.49 -6.88 -6.86
N ARG A 10 3.71 -6.34 -6.87
CA ARG A 10 4.77 -6.74 -5.96
C ARG A 10 4.81 -5.75 -4.80
N THR A 11 5.00 -6.26 -3.59
CA THR A 11 5.27 -5.47 -2.39
C THR A 11 6.73 -5.66 -1.98
N ASP A 12 7.37 -4.61 -1.46
CA ASP A 12 8.74 -4.69 -0.93
C ASP A 12 8.75 -5.47 0.41
N THR A 13 9.91 -5.97 0.82
CA THR A 13 10.10 -6.55 2.16
C THR A 13 9.64 -5.58 3.26
N GLY A 14 8.80 -6.09 4.16
CA GLY A 14 8.24 -5.33 5.28
C GLY A 14 6.99 -4.51 4.92
N VAL A 15 6.46 -4.60 3.70
CA VAL A 15 5.19 -3.99 3.30
C VAL A 15 4.06 -5.00 3.47
N HIS A 16 2.90 -4.55 3.97
CA HIS A 16 1.72 -5.38 4.18
C HIS A 16 0.78 -5.34 2.98
N ALA A 17 -0.13 -6.30 2.88
CA ALA A 17 -1.20 -6.29 1.88
C ALA A 17 -2.48 -6.90 2.44
N MET A 18 -3.59 -6.18 2.26
CA MET A 18 -4.95 -6.62 2.57
C MET A 18 -5.71 -6.99 1.29
N GLY A 19 -5.52 -6.21 0.23
CA GLY A 19 -6.19 -6.37 -1.06
C GLY A 19 -5.32 -6.98 -2.17
N GLN A 20 -4.28 -7.75 -1.83
CA GLN A 20 -3.48 -8.42 -2.87
C GLN A 20 -4.33 -9.48 -3.58
N VAL A 21 -4.19 -9.54 -4.91
CA VAL A 21 -4.87 -10.54 -5.74
C VAL A 21 -3.84 -11.43 -6.42
N VAL A 22 -4.07 -12.73 -6.36
CA VAL A 22 -3.29 -13.76 -7.05
C VAL A 22 -4.25 -14.57 -7.92
N ALA A 23 -3.91 -14.72 -9.20
CA ALA A 23 -4.63 -15.56 -10.14
C ALA A 23 -3.78 -16.76 -10.53
N PHE A 24 -4.40 -17.93 -10.67
CA PHE A 24 -3.75 -19.18 -11.06
C PHE A 24 -4.75 -20.14 -11.72
N ASP A 25 -4.25 -21.00 -12.60
CA ASP A 25 -5.05 -22.06 -13.20
C ASP A 25 -5.17 -23.27 -12.26
N THR A 26 -6.34 -23.91 -12.23
CA THR A 26 -6.53 -25.17 -11.51
C THR A 26 -7.58 -26.06 -12.15
N ASP A 27 -7.32 -27.37 -12.15
CA ASP A 27 -8.28 -28.43 -12.47
C ASP A 27 -9.11 -28.87 -11.24
N LYS A 28 -8.82 -28.30 -10.06
CA LYS A 28 -9.42 -28.67 -8.77
C LYS A 28 -10.04 -27.46 -8.07
N PRO A 29 -11.08 -26.82 -8.65
CA PRO A 29 -11.69 -25.60 -8.10
C PRO A 29 -12.21 -25.76 -6.67
N LYS A 30 -12.63 -26.98 -6.27
CA LYS A 30 -13.05 -27.27 -4.89
C LYS A 30 -11.93 -27.14 -3.85
N LEU A 31 -10.67 -27.24 -4.27
CA LEU A 31 -9.51 -27.03 -3.40
C LEU A 31 -9.03 -25.56 -3.41
N ALA A 32 -9.46 -24.78 -4.40
CA ALA A 32 -9.15 -23.36 -4.55
C ALA A 32 -10.12 -22.45 -3.78
N ILE A 33 -10.64 -22.94 -2.65
CA ILE A 33 -11.48 -22.15 -1.74
C ILE A 33 -10.61 -21.59 -0.60
N PRO A 34 -10.86 -20.35 -0.13
CA PRO A 34 -9.98 -19.69 0.83
C PRO A 34 -9.66 -20.51 2.08
N ARG A 35 -10.66 -21.14 2.70
CA ARG A 35 -10.46 -21.95 3.91
C ARG A 35 -9.55 -23.18 3.70
N VAL A 36 -9.55 -23.77 2.52
CA VAL A 36 -8.70 -24.93 2.19
C VAL A 36 -7.27 -24.46 1.94
N ILE A 37 -7.12 -23.36 1.20
CA ILE A 37 -5.81 -22.72 0.96
C ILE A 37 -5.17 -22.33 2.30
N ASN A 38 -5.93 -21.68 3.18
CA ASN A 38 -5.45 -21.22 4.49
C ASN A 38 -4.95 -22.36 5.38
N SER A 39 -5.44 -23.59 5.23
CA SER A 39 -4.93 -24.76 5.97
C SER A 39 -3.47 -25.12 5.65
N LYS A 40 -2.92 -24.55 4.57
CA LYS A 40 -1.55 -24.78 4.09
C LYS A 40 -0.69 -23.52 4.13
N LEU A 41 -1.26 -22.37 4.46
CA LEU A 41 -0.52 -21.11 4.55
C LEU A 41 0.06 -20.92 5.96
N PRO A 42 1.18 -20.16 6.07
CA PRO A 42 1.67 -19.73 7.37
C PRO A 42 0.67 -18.80 8.05
N GLY A 43 0.79 -18.62 9.37
CA GLY A 43 -0.20 -17.91 10.20
C GLY A 43 -0.33 -16.40 9.95
N ASP A 44 0.53 -15.82 9.13
CA ASP A 44 0.59 -14.42 8.75
C ASP A 44 0.11 -14.15 7.31
N ILE A 45 -0.36 -15.19 6.60
CA ILE A 45 -0.93 -15.08 5.26
C ILE A 45 -2.28 -15.78 5.22
N TRP A 46 -3.30 -15.08 4.70
CA TRP A 46 -4.64 -15.65 4.54
C TRP A 46 -5.30 -15.18 3.24
N ALA A 47 -5.98 -16.09 2.56
CA ALA A 47 -6.98 -15.78 1.56
C ALA A 47 -8.34 -15.61 2.25
N TRP A 48 -9.13 -14.64 1.80
CA TRP A 48 -10.46 -14.35 2.39
C TRP A 48 -11.58 -14.24 1.35
N SER A 49 -11.25 -14.13 0.07
CA SER A 49 -12.20 -14.09 -1.04
C SER A 49 -11.64 -14.85 -2.24
N ARG A 50 -12.53 -15.23 -3.18
CA ARG A 50 -12.16 -15.85 -4.46
C ARG A 50 -13.07 -15.32 -5.58
N ALA A 51 -12.62 -15.43 -6.82
CA ALA A 51 -13.44 -15.19 -7.99
C ALA A 51 -13.08 -16.21 -9.07
N GLU A 52 -14.06 -16.62 -9.86
CA GLU A 52 -13.81 -17.27 -11.15
C GLU A 52 -13.73 -16.17 -12.20
N VAL A 53 -12.74 -16.28 -13.09
CA VAL A 53 -12.40 -15.26 -14.07
C VAL A 53 -12.12 -15.91 -15.42
N ASP A 54 -12.20 -15.13 -16.49
CA ASP A 54 -11.85 -15.59 -17.82
C ASP A 54 -10.38 -16.03 -17.91
N SER A 55 -10.09 -16.93 -18.85
CA SER A 55 -8.76 -17.55 -19.00
C SER A 55 -7.66 -16.56 -19.44
N ASP A 56 -8.04 -15.40 -19.96
CA ASP A 56 -7.14 -14.30 -20.34
C ASP A 56 -6.96 -13.25 -19.23
N PHE A 57 -7.65 -13.40 -18.10
CA PHE A 57 -7.58 -12.45 -16.99
C PHE A 57 -6.14 -12.32 -16.46
N HIS A 58 -5.67 -11.08 -16.36
CA HIS A 58 -4.37 -10.78 -15.77
C HIS A 58 -4.52 -9.80 -14.60
N PRO A 59 -4.29 -10.21 -13.34
CA PRO A 59 -4.60 -9.40 -12.15
C PRO A 59 -3.83 -8.08 -12.12
N ARG A 60 -2.61 -8.04 -12.67
CA ARG A 60 -1.88 -6.77 -12.82
C ARG A 60 -2.42 -5.86 -13.94
N ARG A 61 -2.77 -6.38 -15.11
CA ARG A 61 -3.09 -5.55 -16.28
C ARG A 61 -4.54 -5.08 -16.27
N TYR A 62 -5.45 -5.88 -15.70
CA TYR A 62 -6.88 -5.60 -15.66
C TYR A 62 -7.29 -4.67 -14.50
N ALA A 63 -6.41 -4.50 -13.51
CA ALA A 63 -6.66 -3.61 -12.39
C ALA A 63 -6.70 -2.15 -12.85
N ARG A 64 -7.82 -1.49 -12.60
CA ARG A 64 -8.12 -0.10 -12.96
C ARG A 64 -7.30 0.88 -12.12
N ASN A 65 -7.28 0.66 -10.81
CA ASN A 65 -6.44 1.39 -9.88
C ASN A 65 -6.03 0.50 -8.69
N ARG A 66 -5.09 0.99 -7.89
CA ARG A 66 -4.77 0.43 -6.59
C ARG A 66 -4.83 1.52 -5.55
N THR A 67 -5.23 1.14 -4.34
CA THR A 67 -5.19 2.00 -3.17
C THR A 67 -4.16 1.46 -2.20
N TYR A 68 -3.30 2.34 -1.72
CA TYR A 68 -2.38 2.05 -0.63
C TYR A 68 -2.64 2.98 0.53
N ARG A 69 -2.46 2.44 1.73
CA ARG A 69 -2.46 3.21 2.98
C ARG A 69 -1.06 3.25 3.55
N TYR A 70 -0.62 4.43 3.96
CA TYR A 70 0.54 4.60 4.82
C TYR A 70 0.13 5.08 6.20
N ILE A 71 0.66 4.47 7.25
CA ILE A 71 0.44 4.86 8.65
C ILE A 71 1.79 5.21 9.27
N THR A 72 1.87 6.39 9.90
CA THR A 72 3.09 6.91 10.51
C THR A 72 2.74 7.78 11.72
N PRO A 73 3.65 7.95 12.70
CA PRO A 73 3.48 9.01 13.69
C PRO A 73 3.30 10.38 13.03
N SER A 74 2.42 11.22 13.58
CA SER A 74 2.19 12.57 13.06
C SER A 74 3.37 13.52 13.33
N MET A 75 4.08 13.35 14.46
CA MET A 75 5.23 14.19 14.87
C MET A 75 4.97 15.70 14.67
N ASP A 76 3.79 16.17 15.08
CA ASP A 76 3.35 17.57 14.96
C ASP A 76 3.29 18.13 13.54
N ALA A 77 3.22 17.26 12.52
CA ALA A 77 3.12 17.67 11.13
C ALA A 77 1.90 18.58 10.89
N ASP A 78 2.11 19.69 10.18
CA ASP A 78 1.05 20.60 9.75
C ASP A 78 0.22 19.93 8.64
N ILE A 79 -0.95 19.44 9.03
CA ILE A 79 -1.89 18.75 8.14
C ILE A 79 -2.35 19.66 7.00
N SER A 80 -2.43 20.97 7.21
CA SER A 80 -2.85 21.90 6.16
C SER A 80 -1.80 21.99 5.06
N LYS A 81 -0.51 22.02 5.43
CA LYS A 81 0.60 21.92 4.47
C LYS A 81 0.64 20.58 3.75
N ILE A 82 0.41 19.48 4.49
CA ILE A 82 0.33 18.15 3.87
C ILE A 82 -0.81 18.10 2.86
N ARG A 83 -1.99 18.63 3.18
CA ARG A 83 -3.13 18.69 2.25
C ARG A 83 -2.83 19.51 1.01
N ALA A 84 -2.17 20.66 1.14
CA ALA A 84 -1.73 21.45 0.00
C ALA A 84 -0.75 20.66 -0.90
N ALA A 85 0.22 19.96 -0.30
CA ALA A 85 1.12 19.08 -1.02
C ALA A 85 0.41 17.90 -1.71
N CYS A 86 -0.61 17.32 -1.07
CA CYS A 86 -1.45 16.29 -1.67
C CYS A 86 -2.12 16.80 -2.95
N SER A 87 -2.69 18.01 -2.93
CA SER A 87 -3.33 18.61 -4.10
C SER A 87 -2.38 18.82 -5.28
N ILE A 88 -1.11 19.15 -5.02
CA ILE A 88 -0.08 19.28 -6.06
C ILE A 88 0.23 17.91 -6.70
N LEU A 89 0.31 16.86 -5.88
CA LEU A 89 0.65 15.50 -6.33
C LEU A 89 -0.49 14.78 -7.07
N GLU A 90 -1.75 15.17 -6.84
CA GLU A 90 -2.89 14.65 -7.59
C GLU A 90 -2.83 15.04 -9.07
N GLY A 91 -3.29 14.15 -9.96
CA GLY A 91 -3.18 14.32 -11.41
C GLY A 91 -2.01 13.57 -12.03
N SER A 92 -1.65 13.95 -13.25
CA SER A 92 -0.65 13.28 -14.07
C SER A 92 0.68 14.04 -14.03
N HIS A 93 1.73 13.41 -13.51
CA HIS A 93 3.06 14.02 -13.35
C HIS A 93 4.16 13.03 -13.72
N ASP A 94 5.36 13.56 -13.98
CA ASP A 94 6.57 12.74 -14.09
C ASP A 94 7.16 12.47 -12.70
N PHE A 95 6.99 11.24 -12.21
CA PHE A 95 7.43 10.82 -10.89
C PHE A 95 8.85 10.24 -10.87
N ALA A 96 9.73 10.63 -11.80
CA ALA A 96 11.09 10.12 -11.88
C ALA A 96 11.88 10.30 -10.57
N ASN A 97 11.82 11.48 -9.95
CA ASN A 97 12.45 11.77 -8.64
C ASN A 97 11.86 10.92 -7.50
N PHE A 98 10.60 10.50 -7.66
CA PHE A 98 9.86 9.70 -6.70
C PHE A 98 10.04 8.19 -6.89
N CYS A 99 10.90 7.71 -7.78
CA CYS A 99 11.07 6.27 -7.98
C CYS A 99 12.54 5.83 -7.96
N PHE A 100 12.76 4.52 -7.98
CA PHE A 100 14.00 3.99 -8.52
C PHE A 100 13.77 3.75 -10.00
N ARG A 101 14.58 4.41 -10.85
CA ARG A 101 14.41 4.33 -12.30
C ARG A 101 14.63 2.90 -12.78
N ASP A 102 13.75 2.46 -13.66
CA ASP A 102 13.82 1.20 -14.39
C ASP A 102 14.04 1.57 -15.87
N ASN A 103 15.16 1.13 -16.45
CA ASN A 103 15.61 1.61 -17.76
C ASN A 103 14.54 1.33 -18.84
N GLY A 104 14.14 2.38 -19.56
CA GLY A 104 13.22 2.29 -20.70
C GLY A 104 11.72 2.30 -20.38
N ARG A 105 11.32 2.53 -19.12
CA ARG A 105 9.90 2.68 -18.75
C ARG A 105 9.55 4.13 -18.43
N SER A 106 8.40 4.59 -18.93
CA SER A 106 7.86 5.90 -18.57
C SER A 106 7.62 6.00 -17.06
N THR A 107 8.03 7.13 -16.49
CA THR A 107 7.84 7.55 -15.11
C THR A 107 6.59 8.40 -14.90
N ILE A 108 5.82 8.65 -15.96
CA ILE A 108 4.57 9.39 -15.89
C ILE A 108 3.49 8.52 -15.25
N ARG A 109 2.89 8.97 -14.16
CA ARG A 109 1.77 8.28 -13.48
C ARG A 109 0.68 9.26 -13.15
N ARG A 110 -0.55 8.73 -12.99
CA ARG A 110 -1.70 9.53 -12.58
C ARG A 110 -2.17 9.10 -11.21
N ILE A 111 -2.01 9.99 -10.23
CA ILE A 111 -2.61 9.83 -8.92
C ILE A 111 -4.05 10.34 -9.02
N GLU A 112 -5.01 9.48 -8.67
CA GLU A 112 -6.44 9.79 -8.71
C GLU A 112 -6.87 10.55 -7.47
N LYS A 113 -6.32 10.18 -6.30
CA LYS A 113 -6.66 10.79 -5.02
C LYS A 113 -5.59 10.54 -3.97
N ILE A 114 -5.35 11.53 -3.13
CA ILE A 114 -4.62 11.41 -1.86
C ILE A 114 -5.51 11.94 -0.73
N ASP A 115 -5.78 11.10 0.27
CA ASP A 115 -6.54 11.49 1.45
C ASP A 115 -5.65 11.39 2.69
N VAL A 116 -5.64 12.43 3.52
CA VAL A 116 -4.84 12.50 4.74
C VAL A 116 -5.71 12.80 5.96
N ARG A 117 -5.55 11.97 6.99
CA ARG A 117 -6.31 12.07 8.25
C ARG A 117 -5.41 11.84 9.45
N LEU A 118 -5.65 12.62 10.49
CA LEU A 118 -5.11 12.37 11.82
C LEU A 118 -6.05 11.42 12.58
N ALA A 119 -5.47 10.40 13.20
CA ALA A 119 -6.16 9.45 14.07
C ALA A 119 -5.33 9.29 15.34
N GLY A 120 -5.65 10.07 16.38
CA GLY A 120 -4.81 10.17 17.57
C GLY A 120 -3.45 10.78 17.24
N ASN A 121 -2.37 10.11 17.59
CA ASN A 121 -0.98 10.50 17.28
C ASN A 121 -0.46 9.93 15.94
N LEU A 122 -1.33 9.32 15.13
CA LEU A 122 -0.97 8.73 13.85
C LEU A 122 -1.56 9.52 12.69
N LEU A 123 -0.74 9.71 11.67
CA LEU A 123 -1.14 10.19 10.36
C LEU A 123 -1.43 9.00 9.45
N ARG A 124 -2.60 9.00 8.81
CA ARG A 124 -3.00 8.03 7.79
C ARG A 124 -3.07 8.73 6.44
N ILE A 125 -2.37 8.18 5.46
CA ILE A 125 -2.28 8.70 4.10
C ILE A 125 -2.75 7.61 3.14
N ASP A 126 -3.89 7.80 2.51
CA ASP A 126 -4.43 6.90 1.49
C ASP A 126 -4.12 7.47 0.10
N ILE A 127 -3.46 6.68 -0.76
CA ILE A 127 -3.08 7.08 -2.12
C ILE A 127 -3.68 6.10 -3.12
N THR A 128 -4.50 6.62 -4.04
CA THR A 128 -5.12 5.86 -5.12
C THR A 128 -4.55 6.30 -6.46
N ALA A 129 -4.10 5.36 -7.29
CA ALA A 129 -3.56 5.65 -8.62
C ALA A 129 -3.78 4.49 -9.58
N ASN A 130 -3.73 4.78 -10.88
CA ASN A 130 -3.83 3.75 -11.93
C ASN A 130 -2.70 2.70 -11.82
N SER A 131 -1.48 3.16 -11.53
CA SER A 131 -0.32 2.32 -11.27
C SER A 131 0.75 3.10 -10.51
N PHE A 132 1.69 2.37 -9.89
CA PHE A 132 2.78 2.95 -9.12
C PHE A 132 4.14 2.48 -9.64
N LEU A 133 5.14 3.36 -9.55
CA LEU A 133 6.54 3.02 -9.79
C LEU A 133 7.16 2.37 -8.55
N TRP A 134 8.32 1.73 -8.72
CA TRP A 134 9.00 1.08 -7.60
C TRP A 134 9.39 2.11 -6.53
N LYS A 135 8.96 1.86 -5.28
CA LYS A 135 9.10 2.73 -4.09
C LYS A 135 8.39 4.09 -4.14
N MET A 136 7.59 4.36 -5.17
CA MET A 136 6.90 5.63 -5.40
C MET A 136 6.18 6.15 -4.16
N ILE A 137 5.31 5.32 -3.61
CA ILE A 137 4.44 5.69 -2.49
C ILE A 137 5.27 6.07 -1.26
N ARG A 138 6.31 5.29 -0.96
CA ARG A 138 7.17 5.54 0.22
C ARG A 138 8.00 6.80 0.05
N LYS A 139 8.37 7.18 -1.17
CA LYS A 139 9.04 8.47 -1.45
C LYS A 139 8.06 9.64 -1.38
N ILE A 140 6.83 9.49 -1.90
CA ILE A 140 5.75 10.48 -1.73
C ILE A 140 5.48 10.75 -0.25
N VAL A 141 5.37 9.70 0.57
CA VAL A 141 5.18 9.85 2.01
C VAL A 141 6.32 10.67 2.65
N THR A 142 7.58 10.40 2.31
CA THR A 142 8.70 11.21 2.81
C THR A 142 8.55 12.69 2.44
N VAL A 143 8.15 12.98 1.19
CA VAL A 143 7.91 14.36 0.73
C VAL A 143 6.80 15.04 1.52
N LEU A 144 5.67 14.36 1.70
CA LEU A 144 4.54 14.88 2.47
C LEU A 144 4.96 15.21 3.92
N LEU A 145 5.77 14.36 4.56
CA LEU A 145 6.26 14.60 5.91
C LEU A 145 7.28 15.74 5.97
N LEU A 146 8.17 15.87 4.98
CA LEU A 146 9.13 16.98 4.92
C LEU A 146 8.42 18.33 4.78
N VAL A 147 7.37 18.39 3.95
CA VAL A 147 6.53 19.59 3.79
C VAL A 147 5.69 19.86 5.04
N GLY A 148 5.06 18.82 5.60
CA GLY A 148 4.26 18.92 6.82
C GLY A 148 5.04 19.45 8.01
N ASN A 149 6.31 19.05 8.13
CA ASN A 149 7.18 19.47 9.23
C ASN A 149 7.92 20.79 8.94
N GLY A 150 7.70 21.40 7.76
CA GLY A 150 8.34 22.66 7.36
C GLY A 150 9.81 22.56 6.97
N ALA A 151 10.35 21.35 6.79
CA ALA A 151 11.74 21.14 6.33
C ALA A 151 11.91 21.44 4.83
N ARG A 152 10.80 21.43 4.09
CA ARG A 152 10.67 21.82 2.68
C ARG A 152 9.34 22.56 2.48
N ASP A 153 9.26 23.36 1.42
CA ASP A 153 8.07 24.10 1.03
C ASP A 153 7.37 23.47 -0.18
N LEU A 154 6.27 24.09 -0.62
CA LEU A 154 5.48 23.62 -1.76
C LEU A 154 6.19 23.87 -3.10
N GLU A 155 6.96 24.95 -3.22
CA GLU A 155 7.75 25.26 -4.43
C GLU A 155 8.80 24.18 -4.69
N TRP A 156 9.47 23.69 -3.64
CA TRP A 156 10.35 22.53 -3.75
C TRP A 156 9.64 21.29 -4.27
N LEU A 157 8.40 21.02 -3.82
CA LEU A 157 7.61 19.89 -4.31
C LEU A 157 7.19 20.05 -5.77
N GLU A 158 6.84 21.26 -6.21
CA GLU A 158 6.53 21.53 -7.61
C GLU A 158 7.75 21.28 -8.50
N ASN A 159 8.93 21.76 -8.10
CA ASN A 159 10.19 21.49 -8.80
C ASN A 159 10.49 19.99 -8.88
N MET A 160 10.22 19.24 -7.80
CA MET A 160 10.39 17.79 -7.76
C MET A 160 9.57 17.03 -8.82
N LEU A 161 8.50 17.62 -9.35
CA LEU A 161 7.66 17.06 -10.42
C LEU A 161 8.12 17.44 -11.84
N ASP A 162 9.16 18.28 -11.97
CA ASP A 162 9.85 18.57 -13.23
C ASP A 162 11.28 17.98 -13.23
N PRO A 163 11.42 16.66 -13.48
CA PRO A 163 12.72 16.00 -13.49
C PRO A 163 13.63 16.42 -14.64
N ALA A 164 13.16 17.22 -15.62
CA ALA A 164 14.02 17.78 -16.66
C ALA A 164 14.85 18.96 -16.14
N SER A 165 14.29 19.72 -15.20
CA SER A 165 14.92 20.92 -14.63
C SER A 165 15.48 20.69 -13.22
N TYR A 166 14.98 19.67 -12.50
CA TYR A 166 15.31 19.44 -11.10
C TYR A 166 15.43 17.94 -10.77
N GLU A 167 16.59 17.50 -10.29
CA GLU A 167 16.81 16.11 -9.88
C GLU A 167 17.27 16.02 -8.42
N GLU A 168 16.46 15.39 -7.57
CA GLU A 168 16.81 15.10 -6.18
C GLU A 168 16.33 13.70 -5.77
N GLY A 169 17.23 12.94 -5.13
CA GLY A 169 16.96 11.62 -4.63
C GLY A 169 16.39 11.64 -3.21
N ILE A 170 15.18 11.11 -3.02
CA ILE A 170 14.54 11.05 -1.70
C ILE A 170 14.65 9.66 -1.07
N LYS A 171 14.98 9.60 0.21
CA LYS A 171 14.96 8.34 0.96
C LYS A 171 13.52 7.86 1.15
N PRO A 172 13.15 6.63 0.76
CA PRO A 172 11.80 6.13 0.97
C PRO A 172 11.51 5.97 2.46
N ALA A 173 10.29 6.31 2.88
CA ALA A 173 9.78 6.05 4.22
C ALA A 173 9.89 4.56 4.58
N LYS A 174 9.81 4.21 5.87
CA LYS A 174 9.96 2.81 6.31
C LYS A 174 8.87 1.90 5.71
N PRO A 175 9.13 0.62 5.41
CA PRO A 175 8.16 -0.22 4.70
C PRO A 175 6.96 -0.64 5.56
N TYR A 176 7.15 -0.80 6.88
CA TYR A 176 6.14 -1.34 7.80
C TYR A 176 4.88 -0.49 7.94
N GLY A 177 4.94 0.81 7.57
CA GLY A 177 3.77 1.67 7.56
C GLY A 177 2.87 1.47 6.33
N LEU A 178 3.35 0.79 5.29
CA LEU A 178 2.67 0.69 3.99
C LEU A 178 1.82 -0.58 3.90
N ILE A 179 0.59 -0.40 3.40
CA ILE A 179 -0.39 -1.47 3.19
C ILE A 179 -0.98 -1.32 1.79
N LEU A 180 -0.93 -2.35 0.95
CA LEU A 180 -1.81 -2.45 -0.23
C LEU A 180 -3.24 -2.75 0.26
N THR A 181 -4.11 -1.76 0.26
CA THR A 181 -5.46 -1.92 0.83
C THR A 181 -6.46 -2.44 -0.20
N ASP A 182 -6.33 -2.05 -1.47
CA ASP A 182 -7.30 -2.43 -2.50
C ASP A 182 -6.67 -2.52 -3.90
N VAL A 183 -7.22 -3.43 -4.71
CA VAL A 183 -6.96 -3.52 -6.15
C VAL A 183 -8.31 -3.58 -6.85
N ASN A 184 -8.66 -2.51 -7.57
CA ASN A 184 -9.97 -2.38 -8.17
C ASN A 184 -10.00 -2.94 -9.60
N TYR A 185 -10.96 -3.80 -9.88
CA TYR A 185 -11.24 -4.34 -11.22
C TYR A 185 -12.58 -3.85 -11.80
N GLY A 186 -13.30 -2.99 -11.09
CA GLY A 186 -14.70 -2.66 -11.35
C GLY A 186 -15.57 -3.92 -11.39
N ASP A 187 -16.54 -3.94 -12.31
CA ASP A 187 -17.49 -5.05 -12.46
C ASP A 187 -16.94 -6.26 -13.21
N SER A 188 -15.66 -6.24 -13.62
CA SER A 188 -15.05 -7.34 -14.37
C SER A 188 -14.72 -8.56 -13.52
N VAL A 189 -14.77 -8.44 -12.19
CA VAL A 189 -14.50 -9.55 -11.27
C VAL A 189 -15.59 -9.61 -10.20
N GLN A 190 -16.29 -10.73 -10.14
CA GLN A 190 -17.27 -11.00 -9.11
C GLN A 190 -16.65 -11.79 -7.96
N TRP A 191 -16.46 -11.12 -6.82
CA TRP A 191 -15.86 -11.71 -5.63
C TRP A 191 -16.87 -12.53 -4.81
N PHE A 192 -16.39 -13.64 -4.26
CA PHE A 192 -17.11 -14.52 -3.35
C PHE A 192 -16.30 -14.65 -2.05
N ASP A 193 -16.74 -13.90 -1.04
CA ASP A 193 -16.08 -13.85 0.25
C ASP A 193 -16.34 -15.13 1.05
N ASP A 194 -15.30 -15.67 1.67
CA ASP A 194 -15.39 -16.81 2.58
C ASP A 194 -15.53 -16.30 4.02
N GLY A 195 -16.76 -16.20 4.50
CA GLY A 195 -17.06 -15.68 5.84
C GLY A 195 -16.36 -16.44 6.98
N TYR A 196 -16.06 -17.73 6.80
CA TYR A 196 -15.28 -18.50 7.76
C TYR A 196 -13.84 -17.98 7.85
N SER A 197 -13.16 -17.83 6.70
CA SER A 197 -11.80 -17.29 6.63
C SER A 197 -11.74 -15.85 7.14
N MET A 198 -12.71 -15.00 6.81
CA MET A 198 -12.78 -13.63 7.32
C MET A 198 -12.93 -13.58 8.85
N ARG A 199 -13.77 -14.44 9.42
CA ARG A 199 -13.93 -14.51 10.88
C ARG A 199 -12.63 -14.99 11.55
N ARG A 200 -12.01 -16.05 11.02
CA ARG A 200 -10.75 -16.59 11.58
C ARG A 200 -9.59 -15.61 11.46
N SER A 201 -9.46 -14.89 10.35
CA SER A 201 -8.42 -13.87 10.22
C SER A 201 -8.66 -12.69 11.16
N ARG A 202 -9.92 -12.28 11.35
CA ARG A 202 -10.28 -11.26 12.33
C ARG A 202 -9.90 -11.65 13.76
N GLU A 203 -10.30 -12.83 14.22
CA GLU A 203 -9.94 -13.35 15.55
C GLU A 203 -8.41 -13.32 15.74
N ARG A 204 -7.67 -13.75 14.71
CA ARG A 204 -6.20 -13.77 14.74
C ARG A 204 -5.59 -12.37 14.78
N ILE A 205 -6.13 -11.42 14.02
CA ILE A 205 -5.67 -10.02 14.04
C ILE A 205 -5.98 -9.40 15.41
N GLU A 206 -7.14 -9.68 16.00
CA GLU A 206 -7.50 -9.22 17.35
C GLU A 206 -6.51 -9.77 18.41
N GLU A 207 -6.11 -11.04 18.32
CA GLU A 207 -5.03 -11.60 19.15
C GLU A 207 -3.70 -10.86 18.96
N TYR A 208 -3.30 -10.58 17.71
CA TYR A 208 -2.07 -9.82 17.42
C TYR A 208 -2.13 -8.39 17.94
N LEU A 209 -3.29 -7.72 17.84
CA LEU A 209 -3.47 -6.37 18.36
C LEU A 209 -3.27 -6.33 19.88
N VAL A 210 -3.88 -7.28 20.60
CA VAL A 210 -3.69 -7.40 22.05
C VAL A 210 -2.22 -7.68 22.38
N TYR A 211 -1.59 -8.63 21.67
CA TYR A 211 -0.17 -8.95 21.86
C TYR A 211 0.74 -7.74 21.65
N HIS A 212 0.55 -6.99 20.56
CA HIS A 212 1.36 -5.82 20.26
C HIS A 212 1.09 -4.64 21.20
N GLN A 213 -0.14 -4.50 21.70
CA GLN A 213 -0.44 -3.52 22.74
C GLN A 213 0.30 -3.86 24.04
N VAL A 214 0.26 -5.11 24.49
CA VAL A 214 1.02 -5.56 25.67
C VAL A 214 2.52 -5.34 25.47
N LEU A 215 3.07 -5.65 24.30
CA LEU A 215 4.48 -5.40 24.00
C LEU A 215 4.84 -3.92 24.03
N ALA A 216 3.96 -3.04 23.55
CA ALA A 216 4.19 -1.60 23.62
C ALA A 216 4.34 -1.13 25.08
N GLU A 217 3.43 -1.58 25.96
CA GLU A 217 3.49 -1.29 27.41
C GLU A 217 4.75 -1.88 28.08
N VAL A 218 5.15 -3.09 27.69
CA VAL A 218 6.40 -3.71 28.18
C VAL A 218 7.62 -2.88 27.77
N MET A 219 7.67 -2.42 26.52
CA MET A 219 8.77 -1.58 26.00
C MET A 219 8.83 -0.22 26.70
N ASP A 220 7.67 0.35 27.06
CA ASP A 220 7.58 1.61 27.81
C ASP A 220 8.31 1.54 29.16
N GLN A 221 8.29 0.39 29.84
CA GLN A 221 9.01 0.20 31.12
C GLN A 221 10.53 0.32 31.00
N PHE A 222 11.08 0.17 29.78
CA PHE A 222 12.51 0.29 29.52
C PHE A 222 12.91 1.70 29.05
N LEU A 223 11.96 2.62 28.85
CA LEU A 223 12.29 4.00 28.57
C LEU A 223 12.92 4.65 29.82
N PRO A 224 14.02 5.42 29.66
CA PRO A 224 14.57 6.20 30.76
C PRO A 224 13.49 7.13 31.33
N LYS A 225 13.26 7.05 32.64
CA LYS A 225 12.40 8.01 33.35
C LYS A 225 13.21 9.30 33.55
N GLU A 226 12.61 10.43 33.21
CA GLU A 226 13.15 11.76 33.51
C GLU A 226 13.25 12.02 35.02
#